data_AF-A0AA39VDL7-F1
#
_entry.id   AF-A0AA39VDL7-F1
#
_cell.length_a   1.000
_cell.length_b   1.000
_cell.length_c   1.000
_cell.angle_alpha   90.00
_cell.angle_beta   90.00
_cell.angle_gamma   90.00
#
_symmetry.space_group_name_H-M   'P 1'
#
loop_
_entity.id
_entity.type
_entity.pdbx_description
1 polymer ?
#
loop_
_entity_poly.entity_id
_entity_poly.type
_entity_poly.pdbx_seq_one_letter_code
_entity_poly.pdbx_strand_id
1 'polypeptide(L)'
;MEYNQIKNYIERFKARVMYNSTYVVNYCSVETAWIAFDDVEAVRAKVSYAKEKGMLGYRVWQVSYDVNWVLSQAAALQDAITHQEDNKSGQNKWPHRFLVIICL
;
A
#
# COMPACT_ATOMS: atom_id res chain seq x y z
N MET A 1 -4.96 10.69 -10.74
CA MET A 1 -4.17 9.96 -11.75
C MET A 1 -4.09 8.55 -11.25
N GLU A 2 -4.40 7.57 -12.09
CA GLU A 2 -4.40 6.14 -11.75
C GLU A 2 -2.97 5.62 -11.51
N TYR A 3 -2.77 4.62 -10.67
CA TYR A 3 -1.44 4.07 -10.37
C TYR A 3 -0.70 3.67 -11.65
N ASN A 4 -1.39 3.04 -12.61
CA ASN A 4 -0.84 2.74 -13.94
C ASN A 4 -0.33 3.98 -14.70
N GLN A 5 -1.05 5.11 -14.63
CA GLN A 5 -0.68 6.38 -15.25
C GLN A 5 0.50 7.00 -14.50
N ILE A 6 0.55 6.86 -13.17
CA ILE A 6 1.67 7.31 -12.34
C ILE A 6 2.94 6.55 -12.71
N LYS A 7 2.90 5.21 -12.85
CA LYS A 7 4.06 4.41 -13.28
C LYS A 7 4.55 4.80 -14.67
N ASN A 8 3.63 4.97 -15.63
CA ASN A 8 3.97 5.45 -16.98
C ASN A 8 4.59 6.85 -16.95
N TYR A 9 4.07 7.75 -16.10
CA TYR A 9 4.60 9.10 -15.93
C TYR A 9 6.02 9.09 -15.36
N ILE A 10 6.26 8.33 -14.30
CA ILE A 10 7.57 8.14 -13.69
C ILE A 10 8.57 7.60 -14.73
N GLU A 11 8.17 6.61 -15.51
CA GLU A 11 9.05 5.97 -16.49
C GLU A 11 9.38 6.89 -17.67
N ARG A 12 8.39 7.66 -18.13
CA ARG A 12 8.54 8.66 -19.21
C ARG A 12 9.49 9.79 -18.82
N PHE A 13 9.37 10.31 -17.61
CA PHE A 13 10.16 11.45 -17.12
C PHE A 13 11.39 11.03 -16.32
N LYS A 14 11.65 9.73 -16.17
CA LYS A 14 12.72 9.16 -15.33
C LYS A 14 12.71 9.75 -13.92
N ALA A 15 11.51 9.95 -13.38
CA ALA A 15 11.32 10.56 -12.07
C ALA A 15 11.85 9.63 -10.97
N ARG A 16 12.50 10.19 -9.95
CA ARG A 16 12.87 9.42 -8.77
C ARG A 16 11.66 9.28 -7.84
N VAL A 17 11.30 8.05 -7.50
CA VAL A 17 10.30 7.74 -6.47
C VAL A 17 10.98 7.74 -5.10
N MET A 18 10.36 8.43 -4.14
CA MET A 18 10.79 8.52 -2.75
C MET A 18 9.71 7.93 -1.86
N TYR A 19 10.11 7.18 -0.83
CA TYR A 19 9.21 6.72 0.23
C TYR A 19 9.40 7.58 1.47
N ASN A 20 8.31 8.12 2.03
CA ASN A 20 8.32 8.82 3.31
C ASN A 20 7.73 7.92 4.39
N SER A 21 8.57 7.42 5.29
CA SER A 21 8.14 6.52 6.37
C SER A 21 7.33 7.21 7.48
N THR A 22 7.49 8.52 7.67
CA THR A 22 6.70 9.28 8.64
C THR A 22 5.24 9.39 8.22
N TYR A 23 4.98 9.56 6.91
CA TYR A 23 3.63 9.67 6.36
C TYR A 23 3.11 8.39 5.69
N VAL A 24 3.96 7.36 5.56
CA VAL A 24 3.65 6.08 4.92
C VAL A 24 3.06 6.29 3.52
N VAL A 25 3.81 7.02 2.69
CA VAL A 25 3.41 7.40 1.33
C VAL A 25 4.62 7.44 0.40
N ASN A 26 4.42 7.05 -0.85
CA ASN A 26 5.40 7.25 -1.92
C ASN A 26 5.10 8.55 -2.67
N TYR A 27 6.12 9.20 -3.20
CA TYR A 27 5.93 10.39 -4.01
C TYR A 27 7.04 10.55 -5.04
N CYS A 28 6.76 11.31 -6.09
CA CYS A 28 7.75 11.78 -7.05
C CYS A 28 7.49 13.24 -7.43
N SER A 29 8.55 13.95 -7.79
CA SER A 29 8.49 15.31 -8.32
C SER A 29 9.04 15.34 -9.73
N VAL A 30 8.33 16.01 -10.65
CA VAL A 30 8.78 16.28 -12.01
C VAL A 30 8.48 17.74 -12.32
N GLU A 31 9.53 18.54 -12.54
CA GLU A 31 9.41 20.00 -12.71
C GLU A 31 8.60 20.65 -11.58
N THR A 32 7.39 21.12 -11.87
CA THR A 32 6.47 21.77 -10.93
C THR A 32 5.39 20.83 -10.39
N ALA A 33 5.30 19.61 -10.91
CA ALA A 33 4.34 18.61 -10.47
C ALA A 33 4.91 17.78 -9.31
N TRP A 34 4.09 17.60 -8.27
CA TRP A 34 4.35 16.69 -7.16
C TRP A 34 3.20 15.70 -7.04
N ILE A 35 3.50 14.41 -7.05
CA ILE A 35 2.52 13.34 -7.07
C ILE A 35 2.80 12.42 -5.88
N ALA A 36 1.82 12.29 -4.97
CA ALA A 36 1.81 11.27 -3.93
C ALA A 36 0.90 10.10 -4.32
N PHE A 37 1.33 8.90 -3.95
CA PHE A 37 0.64 7.65 -4.23
C PHE A 37 1.14 6.54 -3.30
N ASP A 38 0.43 5.42 -3.29
CA ASP A 38 0.87 4.21 -2.60
C ASP A 38 1.61 3.30 -3.59
N ASP A 39 2.94 3.20 -3.46
CA ASP A 39 3.73 2.16 -4.11
C ASP A 39 3.92 0.97 -3.15
N VAL A 40 4.68 -0.02 -3.58
CA VAL A 40 4.90 -1.28 -2.86
C VAL A 40 5.31 -1.09 -1.39
N GLU A 41 6.16 -0.11 -1.07
CA GLU A 41 6.58 0.14 0.32
C GLU A 41 5.44 0.61 1.21
N ALA A 42 4.65 1.60 0.76
CA ALA A 42 3.50 2.10 1.51
C ALA A 42 2.42 1.04 1.69
N VAL A 43 2.14 0.26 0.64
CA VAL A 43 1.17 -0.85 0.71
C VAL A 43 1.58 -1.88 1.76
N ARG A 44 2.84 -2.33 1.76
CA ARG A 44 3.34 -3.28 2.76
C ARG A 44 3.20 -2.71 4.18
N ALA A 45 3.62 -1.47 4.40
CA ALA A 45 3.52 -0.84 5.71
C ALA A 45 2.06 -0.72 6.20
N LYS A 46 1.13 -0.37 5.31
CA LYS A 46 -0.30 -0.26 5.62
C LYS A 46 -0.94 -1.61 5.94
N VAL A 47 -0.56 -2.68 5.22
CA VAL A 47 -1.03 -4.03 5.52
C VAL A 47 -0.53 -4.50 6.88
N SER A 48 0.76 -4.30 7.19
CA SER A 48 1.31 -4.61 8.52
C SER A 48 0.58 -3.83 9.61
N TYR A 49 0.35 -2.53 9.42
CA TYR A 49 -0.38 -1.70 10.38
C TYR A 49 -1.80 -2.23 10.64
N ALA A 50 -2.55 -2.58 9.60
CA ALA A 50 -3.91 -3.10 9.76
C ALA A 50 -3.91 -4.34 10.67
N LYS A 51 -2.94 -5.23 10.47
CA LYS A 51 -2.81 -6.44 11.27
C LYS A 51 -2.35 -6.17 12.71
N GLU A 52 -1.32 -5.35 12.90
CA GLU A 52 -0.85 -4.93 14.24
C GLU A 52 -1.96 -4.30 15.08
N LYS A 53 -2.94 -3.65 14.44
CA LYS A 53 -4.11 -3.06 15.09
C LYS A 53 -5.27 -4.03 15.27
N GLY A 54 -5.12 -5.31 14.92
CA GLY A 54 -6.17 -6.33 15.01
C GLY A 54 -7.37 -6.03 14.11
N MET A 55 -7.15 -5.37 12.98
CA MET A 55 -8.20 -5.14 11.98
C MET A 55 -8.57 -6.45 11.28
N LEU A 56 -9.79 -6.52 10.74
CA LEU A 56 -10.26 -7.71 10.00
C LEU A 56 -9.56 -7.86 8.64
N GLY A 57 -9.00 -6.77 8.11
CA GLY A 57 -8.24 -6.76 6.86
C GLY A 57 -8.19 -5.37 6.25
N TYR A 58 -8.00 -5.33 4.93
CA TYR A 58 -7.92 -4.09 4.15
C TYR A 58 -8.77 -4.16 2.87
N ARG A 59 -9.06 -3.00 2.28
CA ARG A 59 -9.77 -2.83 1.01
C ARG A 59 -8.98 -1.89 0.11
N VAL A 60 -8.99 -2.11 -1.19
CA VAL A 60 -8.29 -1.29 -2.17
C VAL A 60 -9.29 -0.52 -3.04
N TRP A 61 -9.03 0.76 -3.28
CA TRP A 61 -9.73 1.55 -4.30
C TRP A 61 -8.72 2.14 -5.31
N GLN A 62 -8.75 1.76 -6.60
CA GLN A 62 -9.47 0.62 -7.14
C GLN A 62 -8.55 -0.36 -7.88
N VAL A 63 -8.96 -1.63 -7.88
CA VAL A 63 -8.17 -2.75 -8.38
C VAL A 63 -7.75 -2.57 -9.84
N SER A 64 -8.59 -1.93 -10.66
CA SER A 64 -8.29 -1.68 -12.08
C SER A 64 -7.10 -0.74 -12.32
N TYR A 65 -6.64 0.00 -11.30
CA TYR A 65 -5.49 0.89 -11.42
C TYR A 65 -4.15 0.17 -11.17
N ASP A 66 -4.19 -1.02 -10.57
CA ASP A 66 -2.99 -1.80 -10.29
C ASP A 66 -2.31 -2.24 -11.59
N VAL A 67 -0.97 -2.19 -11.60
CA VAL A 67 -0.17 -2.59 -12.76
C VAL A 67 0.28 -4.02 -12.53
N ASN A 68 -0.18 -4.95 -13.38
CA ASN A 68 0.18 -6.37 -13.30
C ASN A 68 0.01 -6.96 -11.89
N TRP A 69 -1.00 -6.50 -11.15
CA TRP A 69 -1.31 -6.94 -9.79
C TRP A 69 -0.16 -6.71 -8.78
N VAL A 70 0.76 -5.78 -9.04
CA VAL A 70 1.95 -5.59 -8.20
C VAL A 70 1.58 -5.17 -6.78
N LEU A 71 0.64 -4.24 -6.62
CA LEU A 71 0.20 -3.79 -5.30
C LEU A 71 -0.61 -4.88 -4.59
N SER A 72 -1.49 -5.56 -5.33
CA SER A 72 -2.31 -6.66 -4.82
C SER A 72 -1.46 -7.83 -4.33
N GLN A 73 -0.43 -8.22 -5.10
CA GLN A 73 0.51 -9.27 -4.71
C GLN A 73 1.38 -8.83 -3.52
N ALA A 74 1.85 -7.58 -3.49
CA ALA A 74 2.61 -7.07 -2.35
C ALA A 74 1.80 -7.10 -1.06
N ALA A 75 0.51 -6.73 -1.13
CA ALA A 75 -0.40 -6.79 0.00
C ALA A 75 -0.61 -8.24 0.49
N ALA A 76 -0.91 -9.17 -0.42
CA ALA A 76 -1.13 -10.58 -0.09
C ALA A 76 0.12 -11.24 0.53
N LEU A 77 1.30 -10.98 -0.03
CA LEU A 77 2.57 -11.49 0.50
C LEU A 77 2.83 -10.94 1.91
N GLN A 78 2.58 -9.65 2.15
CA GLN A 78 2.79 -9.03 3.46
C GLN A 78 1.84 -9.60 4.51
N ASP A 79 0.57 -9.81 4.15
CA ASP A 79 -0.40 -10.43 5.05
C ASP A 79 0.01 -11.87 5.39
N ALA A 80 0.47 -12.66 4.41
CA ALA A 80 0.95 -14.02 4.63
C ALA A 80 2.18 -14.10 5.55
N ILE A 81 3.16 -13.21 5.39
CA ILE A 81 4.35 -13.14 6.25
C ILE A 81 3.94 -12.91 7.71
N THR A 82 3.05 -11.96 7.92
CA THR A 82 2.64 -11.54 9.26
C THR A 82 1.68 -12.53 9.93
N HIS A 83 0.97 -13.38 9.17
CA HIS A 83 0.11 -14.47 9.74
C HIS A 83 0.93 -15.52 10.50
N GLN A 84 2.21 -15.71 10.15
CA GLN A 84 3.08 -16.62 10.89
C GLN A 84 3.39 -16.12 12.31
N GLU A 85 3.32 -14.81 12.56
CA GLU A 85 3.63 -14.20 13.86
C GLU A 85 2.40 -14.20 14.81
N ASP A 86 1.20 -14.01 14.26
CA ASP A 86 -0.07 -13.94 15.02
C ASP A 86 -0.50 -15.28 15.65
N ASN A 87 -0.06 -16.42 15.12
CA ASN A 87 -0.36 -17.75 15.69
C ASN A 87 0.17 -17.95 17.14
N LYS A 88 0.84 -16.95 17.72
CA LYS A 88 1.31 -16.92 19.12
C LYS A 88 0.50 -16.00 20.03
N SER A 89 -0.41 -15.16 19.51
CA SER A 89 -1.20 -14.23 20.32
C SER A 89 -2.69 -14.54 20.25
N GLY A 90 -3.31 -14.74 21.42
CA GLY A 90 -4.73 -15.09 21.55
C GLY A 90 -5.66 -14.05 20.90
N GLN A 91 -6.71 -14.54 20.23
CA GLN A 91 -7.68 -13.72 19.50
C GLN A 91 -8.54 -12.88 20.45
N ASN A 92 -8.33 -11.57 20.43
CA ASN A 92 -9.22 -10.61 21.08
C ASN A 92 -10.29 -10.15 20.07
N LYS A 93 -11.58 -10.24 20.44
CA LYS A 93 -12.70 -9.79 19.60
C LYS A 93 -12.80 -8.27 19.59
N TRP A 94 -12.29 -7.64 18.53
CA TRP A 94 -12.40 -6.21 18.26
C TRP A 94 -13.49 -5.93 17.20
N PRO A 95 -14.05 -4.70 17.14
CA PRO A 95 -15.02 -4.34 16.10
C PRO A 95 -14.45 -4.56 14.70
N HIS A 96 -15.28 -5.03 13.76
CA HIS A 96 -14.91 -5.30 12.37
C HIS A 96 -14.50 -4.02 11.63
N ARG A 97 -13.24 -3.62 11.77
CA ARG A 97 -12.63 -2.48 11.08
C ARG A 97 -11.80 -3.00 9.90
N PHE A 98 -11.88 -2.31 8.78
CA PHE A 98 -11.02 -2.52 7.61
C PHE A 98 -10.21 -1.25 7.37
N LEU A 99 -8.94 -1.40 7.02
CA LEU A 99 -8.15 -0.30 6.47
C LEU A 99 -8.49 -0.12 4.98
N VAL A 100 -8.74 1.10 4.53
CA VAL A 100 -8.86 1.38 3.10
C VAL A 100 -7.52 1.90 2.60
N ILE A 101 -6.91 1.17 1.67
CA ILE A 101 -5.69 1.55 0.95
C ILE A 101 -6.14 2.19 -0.36
N ILE A 102 -5.77 3.45 -0.56
CA ILE A 102 -6.11 4.19 -1.77
C ILE A 102 -4.90 4.12 -2.69
N CYS A 103 -4.99 3.25 -3.69
CA CYS A 103 -4.02 3.20 -4.76
C CYS A 103 -4.42 4.30 -5.76
N LEU A 104 -3.90 5.51 -5.55
CA LEU A 104 -4.01 6.58 -6.54
C LEU A 104 -3.34 6.11 -7.81
#